data_AF-A0A6L4B6B8-F1
#
_entry.id   AF-A0A6L4B6B8-F1
#
_cell.length_a   1.000
_cell.length_b   1.000
_cell.length_c   1.000
_cell.angle_alpha   90.00
_cell.angle_beta   90.00
_cell.angle_gamma   90.00
#
_symmetry.space_group_name_H-M   'P 1'
#
loop_
_entity.id
_entity.type
_entity.pdbx_description
1 polymer ?
#
loop_
_entity_poly.entity_id
_entity_poly.type
_entity_poly.pdbx_seq_one_letter_code
_entity_poly.pdbx_strand_id
1 'polypeptide(L)'
;MSTPEQFHQEVLQLKDVIIDRVMVMRLSNAALVIIRERTLKGQFLEGSSPDAGEYSTKPFAMPYAAVATNSLKRELRRNTETGVLFRQGNKQLWIVVKGGYKKYRELAGKDTSKATLTWTGRMMRNLGILNADDSSAILGMKDADTKQLALYHNVMGAGKSKKKRVFMGLTEAEKIRLAKFAGEEFLSRINVK
;
A
#
# COMPACT_ATOMS: atom_id res chain seq x y z
N MET A 1 -30.15 -15.88 -40.38
CA MET A 1 -30.41 -16.85 -39.30
C MET A 1 -29.19 -17.74 -39.19
N SER A 2 -28.53 -17.77 -38.05
CA SER A 2 -27.37 -18.63 -37.78
C SER A 2 -27.79 -20.10 -37.82
N THR A 3 -26.94 -21.00 -38.32
CA THR A 3 -27.21 -22.45 -38.28
C THR A 3 -27.09 -22.99 -36.84
N PRO A 4 -27.74 -24.11 -36.50
CA PRO A 4 -27.61 -24.74 -35.18
C PRO A 4 -26.14 -25.03 -34.77
N GLU A 5 -25.29 -25.36 -35.75
CA GLU A 5 -23.86 -25.55 -35.54
C GLU A 5 -23.13 -24.24 -35.24
N GLN A 6 -23.46 -23.16 -35.96
CA GLN A 6 -22.92 -21.82 -35.67
C GLN A 6 -23.33 -21.34 -34.27
N PHE A 7 -24.59 -21.56 -33.88
CA PHE A 7 -25.07 -21.23 -32.54
C PHE A 7 -24.35 -22.05 -31.46
N HIS A 8 -24.10 -23.34 -31.69
CA HIS A 8 -23.35 -24.17 -30.74
C HIS A 8 -21.90 -23.71 -30.56
N GLN A 9 -21.22 -23.33 -31.65
CA GLN A 9 -19.87 -22.78 -31.60
C GLN A 9 -19.82 -21.42 -30.88
N GLU A 10 -20.79 -20.54 -31.13
CA GLU A 10 -20.92 -19.27 -30.42
C GLU A 10 -21.09 -19.47 -28.91
N VAL A 11 -21.90 -20.45 -28.48
CA VAL A 11 -22.10 -20.78 -27.06
C VAL A 11 -20.82 -21.32 -26.41
N LEU A 12 -20.04 -22.15 -27.11
CA LEU A 12 -18.76 -22.66 -26.60
C LEU A 12 -17.74 -21.53 -26.46
N GLN A 13 -17.62 -20.65 -27.44
CA GLN A 13 -16.73 -19.49 -27.38
C GLN A 13 -17.11 -18.54 -26.22
N LEU A 14 -18.42 -18.30 -26.01
CA LEU A 14 -18.90 -17.52 -24.87
C LEU A 14 -18.53 -18.15 -23.53
N LYS A 15 -18.60 -19.48 -23.43
CA LYS A 15 -18.22 -20.21 -22.21
C LYS A 15 -16.73 -20.04 -21.91
N ASP A 16 -15.87 -20.15 -22.91
CA ASP A 16 -14.41 -20.02 -22.74
C ASP A 16 -14.03 -18.59 -22.32
N VAL A 17 -14.61 -17.57 -22.97
CA VAL A 17 -14.43 -16.15 -22.59
C VAL A 17 -14.85 -15.90 -21.14
N ILE A 18 -15.98 -16.45 -20.71
CA ILE A 18 -16.45 -16.31 -19.32
C ILE A 18 -15.48 -17.00 -18.35
N ILE A 19 -14.99 -18.18 -18.68
CA ILE A 19 -14.03 -18.93 -17.84
C ILE A 19 -12.75 -18.12 -17.66
N ASP A 20 -12.17 -17.63 -18.75
CA ASP A 20 -10.94 -16.85 -18.75
C ASP A 20 -11.08 -15.57 -17.93
N ARG A 21 -12.17 -14.84 -18.13
CA ARG A 21 -12.45 -13.63 -17.35
C ARG A 21 -12.58 -13.89 -15.85
N VAL A 22 -13.27 -14.98 -15.45
CA VAL A 22 -13.38 -15.35 -14.04
C VAL A 22 -12.01 -15.74 -13.47
N MET A 23 -11.18 -16.44 -14.24
CA MET A 23 -9.82 -16.81 -13.84
C MET A 23 -8.94 -15.57 -13.64
N VAL A 24 -8.96 -14.63 -14.59
CA VAL A 24 -8.24 -13.35 -14.49
C VAL A 24 -8.70 -12.57 -13.26
N MET A 25 -9.99 -12.50 -12.96
CA MET A 25 -10.49 -11.82 -11.76
C MET A 25 -10.02 -12.49 -10.46
N ARG A 26 -10.01 -13.82 -10.39
CA ARG A 26 -9.53 -14.56 -9.20
C ARG A 26 -8.04 -14.33 -8.98
N LEU A 27 -7.23 -14.43 -10.04
CA LEU A 27 -5.80 -14.16 -9.98
C LEU A 27 -5.50 -12.73 -9.56
N SER A 28 -6.27 -11.78 -10.08
CA SER A 28 -6.16 -10.36 -9.72
C SER A 28 -6.46 -10.13 -8.24
N ASN A 29 -7.50 -10.78 -7.70
CA ASN A 29 -7.80 -10.71 -6.28
C ASN A 29 -6.73 -11.35 -5.41
N ALA A 30 -6.16 -12.49 -5.82
CA ALA A 30 -5.04 -13.12 -5.12
C ALA A 30 -3.81 -12.20 -5.11
N ALA A 31 -3.48 -11.56 -6.23
CA ALA A 31 -2.41 -10.58 -6.32
C ALA A 31 -2.64 -9.37 -5.40
N LEU A 32 -3.88 -8.86 -5.34
CA LEU A 32 -4.26 -7.81 -4.40
C LEU A 32 -4.03 -8.25 -2.95
N VAL A 33 -4.45 -9.45 -2.56
CA VAL A 33 -4.24 -9.97 -1.20
C VAL A 33 -2.75 -10.03 -0.86
N ILE A 34 -1.92 -10.53 -1.77
CA ILE A 34 -0.46 -10.58 -1.60
C ILE A 34 0.13 -9.19 -1.35
N ILE A 35 -0.19 -8.22 -2.21
CA ILE A 35 0.28 -6.83 -2.07
C ILE A 35 -0.16 -6.28 -0.72
N ARG A 36 -1.41 -6.52 -0.32
CA ARG A 36 -1.97 -6.04 0.94
C ARG A 36 -1.23 -6.63 2.15
N GLU A 37 -1.07 -7.94 2.21
CA GLU A 37 -0.40 -8.62 3.32
C GLU A 37 1.06 -8.21 3.46
N ARG A 38 1.82 -8.23 2.35
CA ARG A 38 3.23 -7.84 2.32
C ARG A 38 3.39 -6.42 2.83
N THR A 39 2.51 -5.53 2.40
CA THR A 39 2.63 -4.13 2.76
C THR A 39 2.20 -3.84 4.20
N LEU A 40 1.21 -4.56 4.74
CA LEU A 40 0.88 -4.52 6.17
C LEU A 40 2.05 -4.99 7.03
N LYS A 41 2.84 -5.96 6.54
CA LYS A 41 4.07 -6.43 7.20
C LYS A 41 5.24 -5.46 7.05
N GLY A 42 5.06 -4.30 6.39
CA GLY A 42 6.11 -3.31 6.14
C GLY A 42 7.20 -3.79 5.17
N GLN A 43 6.90 -4.80 4.36
CA GLN A 43 7.82 -5.36 3.37
C GLN A 43 7.59 -4.65 2.03
N PHE A 44 8.65 -4.05 1.49
CA PHE A 44 8.58 -3.30 0.24
C PHE A 44 9.44 -3.96 -0.84
N LEU A 45 9.10 -3.70 -2.10
CA LEU A 45 9.82 -4.20 -3.25
C LEU A 45 11.18 -3.50 -3.39
N GLU A 46 12.03 -4.09 -4.22
CA GLU A 46 13.26 -3.49 -4.69
C GLU A 46 13.00 -2.08 -5.29
N GLY A 47 13.97 -1.18 -5.12
CA GLY A 47 13.82 0.25 -5.45
C GLY A 47 13.20 1.10 -4.33
N SER A 48 12.82 0.49 -3.21
CA SER A 48 12.47 1.21 -1.98
C SER A 48 13.70 1.83 -1.31
N SER A 49 13.49 2.89 -0.55
CA SER A 49 14.58 3.50 0.22
C SER A 49 15.10 2.54 1.30
N PRO A 50 16.39 2.66 1.69
CA PRO A 50 16.89 2.05 2.92
C PRO A 50 15.98 2.41 4.09
N ASP A 51 15.66 1.42 4.93
CA ASP A 51 14.76 1.56 6.09
C ASP A 51 13.36 2.05 5.71
N ALA A 52 12.86 1.68 4.52
CA ALA A 52 11.49 1.97 4.07
C ALA A 52 10.44 1.42 5.06
N GLY A 53 10.74 0.27 5.66
CA GLY A 53 9.96 -0.39 6.70
C GLY A 53 10.06 0.25 8.09
N GLU A 54 10.86 1.30 8.28
CA GLU A 54 11.08 1.91 9.58
C GLU A 54 10.72 3.41 9.64
N TYR A 55 10.29 3.85 10.82
CA TYR A 55 10.04 5.26 11.09
C TYR A 55 11.37 6.01 11.25
N SER A 56 11.39 7.27 10.79
CA SER A 56 12.59 8.11 10.93
C SER A 56 12.94 8.37 12.39
N THR A 57 14.18 8.11 12.75
CA THR A 57 14.80 8.50 14.03
C THR A 57 15.48 9.87 13.98
N LYS A 58 15.63 10.45 12.78
CA LYS A 58 16.25 11.77 12.59
C LYS A 58 15.41 12.87 13.25
N PRO A 59 16.04 13.81 13.99
CA PRO A 59 15.33 14.93 14.58
C PRO A 59 14.51 15.71 13.56
N PHE A 60 13.35 16.21 13.96
CA PHE A 60 12.54 17.09 13.12
C PHE A 60 11.89 18.20 13.93
N ALA A 61 11.66 19.33 13.28
CA ALA A 61 10.95 20.47 13.85
C ALA A 61 9.50 20.53 13.36
N MET A 62 8.59 20.88 14.26
CA MET A 62 7.19 21.14 13.94
C MET A 62 6.62 22.29 14.78
N PRO A 63 5.54 22.95 14.33
CA PRO A 63 4.84 23.93 15.15
C PRO A 63 4.33 23.28 16.43
N TYR A 64 4.52 23.93 17.59
CA TYR A 64 4.07 23.38 18.87
C TYR A 64 2.54 23.19 18.90
N ALA A 65 1.81 24.06 18.19
CA ALA A 65 0.37 23.96 18.03
C ALA A 65 -0.07 22.65 17.34
N ALA A 66 0.73 22.14 16.38
CA ALA A 66 0.43 20.96 15.57
C ALA A 66 0.68 19.63 16.30
N VAL A 67 1.19 19.66 17.53
CA VAL A 67 1.37 18.46 18.34
C VAL A 67 -0.01 17.87 18.68
N ALA A 68 -0.18 16.57 18.43
CA ALA A 68 -1.50 15.94 18.35
C ALA A 68 -2.31 15.95 19.66
N THR A 69 -1.65 15.81 20.82
CA THR A 69 -2.34 15.70 22.12
C THR A 69 -1.68 16.57 23.19
N ASN A 70 -2.48 16.97 24.18
CA ASN A 70 -1.99 17.77 25.31
C ASN A 70 -1.01 17.00 26.21
N SER A 71 -1.17 15.68 26.32
CA SER A 71 -0.21 14.81 27.03
C SER A 71 1.16 14.85 26.35
N LEU A 72 1.20 14.70 25.02
CA LEU A 72 2.44 14.76 24.24
C LEU A 72 3.09 16.14 24.33
N LYS A 73 2.29 17.21 24.26
CA LYS A 73 2.75 18.59 24.44
C LYS A 73 3.42 18.81 25.78
N ARG A 74 2.91 18.17 26.84
CA ARG A 74 3.45 18.26 28.20
C ARG A 74 4.75 17.50 28.31
N GLU A 75 4.80 16.28 27.77
CA GLU A 75 5.98 15.42 27.80
C GLU A 75 7.17 16.05 27.04
N LEU A 76 6.93 16.44 25.79
CA LEU A 76 7.95 17.07 24.95
C LEU A 76 8.42 18.44 25.48
N ARG A 77 7.60 19.12 26.29
CA ARG A 77 7.97 20.38 26.95
C ARG A 77 8.81 20.16 28.21
N ARG A 78 8.49 19.11 28.99
CA ARG A 78 9.15 18.83 30.27
C ARG A 78 10.50 18.15 30.10
N ASN A 79 10.62 17.30 29.09
CA ASN A 79 11.81 16.49 28.88
C ASN A 79 12.67 17.03 27.72
N THR A 80 13.76 17.71 28.08
CA THR A 80 14.73 18.33 27.14
C THR A 80 15.53 17.32 26.32
N GLU A 81 15.57 16.04 26.74
CA GLU A 81 16.16 14.95 25.97
C GLU A 81 15.26 14.54 24.81
N THR A 82 13.95 14.67 24.97
CA THR A 82 12.96 14.31 23.94
C THR A 82 12.55 15.48 23.04
N GLY A 83 12.47 16.70 23.60
CA GLY A 83 11.96 17.88 22.91
C GLY A 83 12.67 19.17 23.31
N VAL A 84 12.91 20.06 22.34
CA VAL A 84 13.45 21.40 22.59
C VAL A 84 12.55 22.44 21.95
N LEU A 85 12.04 23.36 22.77
CA LEU A 85 11.22 24.48 22.32
C LEU A 85 12.09 25.62 21.81
N PHE A 86 11.67 26.24 20.72
CA PHE A 86 12.30 27.45 20.19
C PHE A 86 11.24 28.36 19.55
N ARG A 87 11.55 29.65 19.44
CA ARG A 87 10.72 30.58 18.68
C ARG A 87 11.33 30.81 17.31
N GLN A 88 10.52 30.69 16.27
CA GLN A 88 10.92 31.11 14.93
C GLN A 88 10.75 32.64 14.81
N GLY A 89 11.40 33.28 13.83
CA GLY A 89 11.42 34.74 13.66
C GLY A 89 10.05 35.43 13.61
N ASN A 90 8.98 34.69 13.29
CA ASN A 90 7.58 35.14 13.33
C ASN A 90 6.91 35.04 14.72
N LYS A 91 7.70 34.88 15.80
CA LYS A 91 7.25 34.66 17.19
C LYS A 91 6.41 33.40 17.42
N GLN A 92 6.24 32.53 16.42
CA GLN A 92 5.54 31.25 16.61
C GLN A 92 6.41 30.28 17.40
N LEU A 93 5.77 29.51 18.29
CA LEU A 93 6.44 28.50 19.10
C LEU A 93 6.55 27.19 18.32
N TRP A 94 7.78 26.71 18.19
CA TRP A 94 8.14 25.46 17.53
C TRP A 94 8.79 24.50 18.52
N ILE A 95 8.78 23.22 18.16
CA ILE A 95 9.43 22.18 18.93
C ILE A 95 10.27 21.29 18.01
N VAL A 96 11.49 20.99 18.44
CA VAL A 96 12.36 19.98 17.83
C VAL A 96 12.19 18.69 18.60
N VAL A 97 11.78 17.61 17.93
CA VAL A 97 11.73 16.27 18.52
C VAL A 97 13.05 15.56 18.21
N LYS A 98 13.88 15.31 19.21
CA LYS A 98 15.25 14.79 19.03
C LYS A 98 15.29 13.32 18.57
N GLY A 99 14.40 12.47 19.09
CA GLY A 99 14.29 11.06 18.68
C GLY A 99 13.55 10.81 17.36
N GLY A 100 13.29 11.87 16.60
CA GLY A 100 12.58 11.82 15.33
C GLY A 100 11.11 11.41 15.42
N TYR A 101 10.55 11.02 14.27
CA TYR A 101 9.14 10.66 14.16
C TYR A 101 8.82 9.33 14.85
N LYS A 102 9.79 8.41 14.97
CA LYS A 102 9.64 7.17 15.74
C LYS A 102 9.34 7.49 17.21
N LYS A 103 10.17 8.31 17.87
CA LYS A 103 9.98 8.70 19.27
C LYS A 103 8.69 9.50 19.47
N TYR A 104 8.36 10.39 18.53
CA TYR A 104 7.08 11.11 18.56
C TYR A 104 5.87 10.17 18.60
N ARG A 105 5.89 9.08 17.80
CA ARG A 105 4.82 8.07 17.78
C ARG A 105 4.78 7.22 19.04
N GLU A 106 5.94 6.82 19.54
CA GLU A 106 6.09 6.06 20.79
C GLU A 106 5.47 6.82 21.97
N LEU A 107 5.82 8.11 22.12
CA LEU A 107 5.25 8.99 23.14
C LEU A 107 3.73 9.18 22.96
N ALA A 108 3.22 9.04 21.74
CA ALA A 108 1.79 9.12 21.44
C ALA A 108 1.05 7.78 21.67
N GLY A 109 1.73 6.75 22.20
CA GLY A 109 1.17 5.42 22.43
C GLY A 109 0.85 4.66 21.15
N LYS A 110 1.49 5.02 20.02
CA LYS A 110 1.27 4.37 18.73
C LYS A 110 2.34 3.33 18.48
N ASP A 111 1.97 2.23 17.81
CA ASP A 111 2.94 1.23 17.37
C ASP A 111 4.03 1.86 16.47
N THR A 112 5.27 1.48 16.76
CA THR A 112 6.51 1.92 16.13
C THR A 112 7.36 0.77 15.59
N SER A 113 6.91 -0.48 15.73
CA SER A 113 7.64 -1.69 15.31
C SER A 113 8.03 -1.63 13.84
N LYS A 114 7.09 -1.19 12.99
CA LYS A 114 7.30 -0.96 11.57
C LYS A 114 6.63 0.34 11.14
N ALA A 115 7.27 1.06 10.23
CA ALA A 115 6.60 2.04 9.39
C ALA A 115 5.67 1.31 8.44
N THR A 116 4.53 0.91 8.99
CA THR A 116 3.32 0.81 8.21
C THR A 116 3.16 2.17 7.57
N LEU A 117 3.13 2.18 6.24
CA LEU A 117 2.45 3.26 5.54
C LEU A 117 1.15 3.45 6.31
N THR A 118 0.92 4.64 6.87
CA THR A 118 -0.36 5.00 7.49
C THR A 118 -1.38 5.04 6.37
N TRP A 119 -1.70 3.84 5.91
CA TRP A 119 -2.76 3.44 5.05
C TRP A 119 -3.97 3.75 5.89
N THR A 120 -4.48 4.97 5.76
CA THR A 120 -5.88 5.17 6.09
C THR A 120 -6.62 4.10 5.29
N GLY A 121 -7.54 3.36 5.91
CA GLY A 121 -8.22 2.24 5.24
C GLY A 121 -8.74 2.61 3.85
N ARG A 122 -9.02 3.89 3.60
CA ARG A 122 -9.27 4.50 2.29
C ARG A 122 -8.30 4.07 1.20
N MET A 123 -6.97 4.14 1.40
CA MET A 123 -6.01 3.77 0.36
C MET A 123 -6.00 2.24 0.09
N MET A 124 -6.30 1.38 1.08
CA MET A 124 -6.40 -0.08 0.86
C MET A 124 -7.71 -0.45 0.16
N ARG A 125 -8.79 0.20 0.59
CA ARG A 125 -10.13 0.05 0.02
C ARG A 125 -10.16 0.52 -1.44
N ASN A 126 -9.35 1.52 -1.78
CA ASN A 126 -9.27 2.06 -3.14
C ASN A 126 -8.31 1.28 -4.04
N LEU A 127 -7.43 0.43 -3.49
CA LEU A 127 -6.64 -0.50 -4.29
C LEU A 127 -7.55 -1.64 -4.75
N GLY A 128 -7.73 -1.76 -6.06
CA GLY A 128 -8.56 -2.77 -6.68
C GLY A 128 -8.24 -2.97 -8.16
N ILE A 129 -9.09 -3.75 -8.82
CA ILE A 129 -9.06 -4.00 -10.26
C ILE A 129 -9.71 -2.79 -10.95
N LEU A 130 -8.96 -2.12 -11.84
CA LEU A 130 -9.44 -0.95 -12.61
C LEU A 130 -10.06 -1.38 -13.94
N ASN A 131 -9.39 -2.30 -14.63
CA ASN A 131 -9.91 -2.97 -15.81
C ASN A 131 -9.54 -4.45 -15.76
N ALA A 132 -10.41 -5.30 -16.29
CA ALA A 132 -10.16 -6.73 -16.47
C ALA A 132 -10.76 -7.14 -17.82
N ASP A 133 -9.85 -7.48 -18.73
CA ASP A 133 -10.13 -8.09 -20.01
C ASP A 133 -9.91 -9.61 -19.88
N ASP A 134 -10.17 -10.37 -20.94
CA ASP A 134 -10.12 -11.84 -20.88
C ASP A 134 -8.69 -12.38 -20.68
N SER A 135 -7.67 -11.59 -21.01
CA SER A 135 -6.26 -11.98 -20.93
C SER A 135 -5.46 -11.24 -19.85
N SER A 136 -5.97 -10.10 -19.35
CA SER A 136 -5.19 -9.25 -18.46
C SER A 136 -6.06 -8.41 -17.54
N ALA A 137 -5.50 -8.03 -16.40
CA ALA A 137 -6.13 -7.12 -15.46
C ALA A 137 -5.15 -6.06 -14.98
N ILE A 138 -5.66 -4.84 -14.87
CA ILE A 138 -4.92 -3.69 -14.39
C ILE A 138 -5.30 -3.45 -12.93
N LEU A 139 -4.32 -3.62 -12.04
CA LEU A 139 -4.46 -3.28 -10.63
C LEU A 139 -4.03 -1.83 -10.38
N GLY A 140 -4.83 -1.09 -9.63
CA GLY A 140 -4.52 0.29 -9.32
C GLY A 140 -5.47 0.93 -8.31
N MET A 141 -5.34 2.25 -8.20
CA MET A 141 -6.12 3.05 -7.25
C MET A 141 -7.32 3.66 -7.97
N LYS A 142 -8.52 3.42 -7.46
CA LYS A 142 -9.77 3.94 -8.05
C LYS A 142 -9.92 5.46 -7.94
N ASP A 143 -9.39 6.03 -6.87
CA ASP A 143 -9.57 7.44 -6.50
C ASP A 143 -8.31 8.25 -6.79
N ALA A 144 -8.47 9.46 -7.34
CA ALA A 144 -7.39 10.34 -7.80
C ALA A 144 -6.43 10.71 -6.66
N ASP A 145 -6.97 11.06 -5.49
CA ASP A 145 -6.16 11.37 -4.29
C ASP A 145 -5.26 10.18 -3.92
N THR A 146 -5.84 8.98 -3.90
CA THR A 146 -5.11 7.77 -3.53
C THR A 146 -4.12 7.33 -4.60
N LYS A 147 -4.39 7.63 -5.88
CA LYS A 147 -3.46 7.43 -6.99
C LYS A 147 -2.24 8.33 -6.83
N GLN A 148 -2.44 9.60 -6.46
CA GLN A 148 -1.36 10.53 -6.18
C GLN A 148 -0.52 10.11 -4.97
N LEU A 149 -1.16 9.66 -3.89
CA LEU A 149 -0.45 9.09 -2.74
C LEU A 149 0.37 7.85 -3.12
N ALA A 150 -0.19 6.95 -3.93
CA ALA A 150 0.53 5.79 -4.44
C ALA A 150 1.73 6.19 -5.30
N LEU A 151 1.62 7.25 -6.11
CA LEU A 151 2.72 7.78 -6.91
C LEU A 151 3.87 8.29 -6.04
N TYR A 152 3.56 9.04 -4.97
CA TYR A 152 4.58 9.49 -4.02
C TYR A 152 5.31 8.34 -3.35
N HIS A 153 4.62 7.25 -3.02
CA HIS A 153 5.25 6.12 -2.36
C HIS A 153 6.07 5.25 -3.32
N ASN A 154 5.58 4.98 -4.53
CA ASN A 154 6.24 4.07 -5.46
C ASN A 154 7.34 4.76 -6.29
N VAL A 155 7.14 6.03 -6.68
CA VAL A 155 7.99 6.66 -7.71
C VAL A 155 8.76 7.86 -7.15
N MET A 156 8.04 8.86 -6.64
CA MET A 156 8.64 10.19 -6.34
C MET A 156 9.34 10.26 -4.98
N GLY A 157 8.93 9.43 -4.02
CA GLY A 157 9.34 9.50 -2.62
C GLY A 157 8.40 10.38 -1.78
N ALA A 158 8.06 9.93 -0.59
CA ALA A 158 7.10 10.59 0.29
C ALA A 158 7.77 11.38 1.43
N GLY A 159 7.17 12.52 1.76
CA GLY A 159 7.61 13.41 2.85
C GLY A 159 8.91 14.15 2.55
N LYS A 160 9.41 14.90 3.54
CA LYS A 160 10.62 15.74 3.39
C LYS A 160 11.88 14.95 3.02
N SER A 161 11.98 13.71 3.50
CA SER A 161 13.11 12.82 3.20
C SER A 161 12.95 12.04 1.88
N LYS A 162 11.88 12.28 1.12
CA LYS A 162 11.56 11.58 -0.15
C LYS A 162 11.70 10.05 -0.03
N LYS A 163 11.23 9.46 1.07
CA LYS A 163 11.33 8.01 1.30
C LYS A 163 10.43 7.26 0.31
N LYS A 164 11.02 6.41 -0.52
CA LYS A 164 10.31 5.50 -1.42
C LYS A 164 9.94 4.22 -0.70
N ARG A 165 8.73 3.76 -0.92
CA ARG A 165 8.15 2.54 -0.38
C ARG A 165 7.40 1.87 -1.52
N VAL A 166 8.14 1.15 -2.36
CA VAL A 166 7.61 0.50 -3.55
C VAL A 166 6.77 -0.69 -3.07
N PHE A 167 5.47 -0.60 -3.27
CA PHE A 167 4.54 -1.65 -2.85
C PHE A 167 3.72 -2.19 -4.02
N MET A 168 3.53 -1.39 -5.08
CA MET A 168 2.82 -1.81 -6.27
C MET A 168 3.67 -2.78 -7.08
N GLY A 169 3.12 -3.97 -7.33
CA GLY A 169 3.79 -5.03 -8.07
C GLY A 169 4.01 -6.28 -7.23
N LEU A 170 4.66 -7.25 -7.86
CA LEU A 170 4.89 -8.59 -7.32
C LEU A 170 6.36 -8.94 -7.51
N THR A 171 6.95 -9.56 -6.48
CA THR A 171 8.25 -10.23 -6.57
C THR A 171 8.15 -11.49 -7.43
N GLU A 172 9.28 -11.99 -7.93
CA GLU A 172 9.31 -13.25 -8.69
C GLU A 172 8.74 -14.44 -7.88
N ALA A 173 9.03 -14.51 -6.58
CA ALA A 173 8.46 -15.52 -5.70
C ALA A 173 6.93 -15.42 -5.61
N GLU A 174 6.38 -14.20 -5.55
CA GLU A 174 4.93 -13.97 -5.54
C GLU A 174 4.30 -14.31 -6.89
N LYS A 175 4.98 -14.04 -8.01
CA LYS A 175 4.53 -14.44 -9.36
C LYS A 175 4.47 -15.96 -9.51
N ILE A 176 5.49 -16.68 -9.05
CA ILE A 176 5.51 -18.15 -9.05
C ILE A 176 4.36 -18.70 -8.20
N ARG A 177 4.11 -18.11 -7.02
CA ARG A 177 2.98 -18.49 -6.16
C ARG A 177 1.64 -18.29 -6.86
N LEU A 178 1.46 -17.18 -7.58
CA LEU A 178 0.24 -16.93 -8.36
C LEU A 178 0.11 -17.88 -9.56
N ALA A 179 1.21 -18.21 -10.24
CA ALA A 179 1.20 -19.16 -11.33
C ALA A 179 0.78 -20.56 -10.85
N LYS A 180 1.28 -20.99 -9.68
CA LYS A 180 0.85 -22.24 -9.04
C LYS A 180 -0.63 -22.22 -8.69
N PHE A 181 -1.12 -21.13 -8.09
CA PHE A 181 -2.54 -20.95 -7.79
C PHE A 181 -3.40 -20.98 -9.05
N ALA A 182 -2.95 -20.39 -10.16
CA ALA A 182 -3.63 -20.44 -11.45
C ALA A 182 -3.75 -21.88 -11.97
N GLY A 183 -2.66 -22.66 -11.88
CA GLY A 183 -2.64 -24.06 -12.31
C GLY A 183 -3.58 -24.95 -11.48
N GLU A 184 -3.61 -24.78 -10.16
CA GLU A 184 -4.52 -25.49 -9.26
C GLU A 184 -5.99 -25.17 -9.56
N GLU A 185 -6.32 -23.88 -9.73
CA GLU A 185 -7.66 -23.44 -10.12
C GLU A 185 -8.07 -24.01 -11.49
N PHE A 186 -7.18 -24.00 -12.47
CA PHE A 186 -7.44 -24.54 -13.80
C PHE A 186 -7.72 -26.05 -13.76
N LEU A 187 -6.87 -26.83 -13.07
CA LEU A 187 -7.06 -28.27 -12.91
C LEU A 187 -8.37 -28.61 -12.17
N SER A 188 -8.72 -27.82 -11.16
CA SER A 188 -9.99 -28.01 -10.42
C SER A 188 -11.20 -27.91 -11.34
N ARG A 189 -11.16 -27.06 -12.37
CA ARG A 189 -12.28 -26.88 -13.30
C ARG A 189 -12.35 -27.94 -14.39
N ILE A 190 -11.19 -28.46 -14.81
CA ILE A 190 -11.16 -29.59 -15.76
C ILE A 190 -11.69 -30.87 -15.12
N ASN A 191 -11.44 -31.06 -13.82
CA ASN A 191 -11.84 -32.26 -13.09
C ASN A 191 -13.28 -32.23 -12.54
N VAL A 192 -13.97 -31.09 -12.60
CA VAL A 192 -15.43 -31.03 -12.40
C VAL A 192 -16.08 -31.46 -13.72
N LYS A 193 -16.11 -32.78 -13.94
CA LYS A 193 -16.97 -33.45 -14.91
C LYS A 193 -18.17 -34.05 -14.20
#